data_AF-A0A6J8CK98-F1
#
_entry.id   AF-A0A6J8CK98-F1
#
_cell.length_a   1.000
_cell.length_b   1.000
_cell.length_c   1.000
_cell.angle_alpha   90.00
_cell.angle_beta   90.00
_cell.angle_gamma   90.00
#
_symmetry.space_group_name_H-M   'P 1'
#
loop_
_entity.id
_entity.type
_entity.pdbx_description
1 polymer ?
#
loop_
_entity_poly.entity_id
_entity_poly.type
_entity_poly.pdbx_seq_one_letter_code
_entity_poly.pdbx_strand_id
1 'polypeptide(L)'
;MIGTTKSRHSKKRIILLAKVLVCNGSLHQGEIESGGRQCTCIALVFLTLNDIPKSVQEVDNTLHKGTTTYQSLARNDNVYLLITDFPDRVSIENEIFDLIVRNSISGMLLQEFDHLDSLTFKLDSAVEQYFDMAPTCFPTTGNNPGYTIGINKIDEHYYVMDYHSRDDKGLSSPLG
;
A
#
# COMPACT_ATOMS: atom_id res chain seq x y z
N MET A 1 -45.74 -9.81 -22.01
CA MET A 1 -44.44 -10.18 -22.61
C MET A 1 -43.37 -9.44 -21.82
N ILE A 2 -42.77 -10.09 -20.81
CA ILE A 2 -41.84 -9.46 -19.87
C ILE A 2 -40.43 -9.68 -20.41
N GLY A 3 -39.82 -8.62 -20.93
CA GLY A 3 -38.43 -8.62 -21.36
C GLY A 3 -37.53 -8.51 -20.14
N THR A 4 -36.86 -9.62 -19.79
CA THR A 4 -35.78 -9.61 -18.80
C THR A 4 -34.51 -9.11 -19.46
N THR A 5 -34.17 -7.83 -19.25
CA THR A 5 -32.84 -7.32 -19.53
C THR A 5 -31.85 -7.95 -18.55
N LYS A 6 -31.17 -9.00 -18.99
CA LYS A 6 -29.96 -9.50 -18.32
C LYS A 6 -28.91 -8.38 -18.38
N SER A 7 -28.75 -7.66 -17.28
CA SER A 7 -27.58 -6.83 -17.02
C SER A 7 -26.34 -7.72 -17.15
N ARG A 8 -25.62 -7.58 -18.26
CA ARG A 8 -24.26 -8.10 -18.40
C ARG A 8 -23.36 -7.22 -17.53
N HIS A 9 -23.29 -7.51 -16.23
CA HIS A 9 -22.13 -7.12 -15.46
C HIS A 9 -20.95 -7.90 -16.03
N SER A 10 -20.19 -7.24 -16.91
CA SER A 10 -18.85 -7.67 -17.24
C SER A 10 -18.11 -7.74 -15.91
N LYS A 11 -17.85 -8.96 -15.43
CA LYS A 11 -16.97 -9.20 -14.29
C LYS A 11 -15.60 -8.73 -14.75
N LYS A 12 -15.26 -7.48 -14.45
CA LYS A 12 -13.86 -7.06 -14.43
C LYS A 12 -13.20 -8.02 -13.46
N ARG A 13 -12.23 -8.78 -13.98
CA ARG A 13 -11.36 -9.61 -13.17
C ARG A 13 -10.05 -8.84 -13.18
N ILE A 14 -9.53 -8.49 -12.00
CA ILE A 14 -8.14 -8.08 -11.89
C ILE A 14 -7.30 -9.33 -12.20
N ILE A 15 -6.91 -9.47 -13.46
CA ILE A 15 -5.93 -10.46 -13.88
C ILE A 15 -4.57 -9.79 -13.68
N LEU A 16 -3.83 -10.20 -12.66
CA LEU A 16 -2.42 -9.85 -12.51
C LEU A 16 -1.65 -10.55 -13.63
N LEU A 17 -1.51 -9.86 -14.77
CA LEU A 17 -0.99 -10.45 -16.02
C LEU A 17 0.51 -10.76 -15.96
N ALA A 18 1.27 -10.13 -15.06
CA ALA A 18 2.62 -10.52 -14.69
C ALA A 18 3.03 -9.78 -13.41
N LYS A 19 3.58 -10.49 -12.42
CA LYS A 19 4.40 -9.85 -11.39
C LYS A 19 5.79 -9.65 -12.01
N VAL A 20 6.11 -8.42 -12.40
CA VAL A 20 7.44 -8.07 -12.88
C VAL A 20 8.14 -7.33 -11.75
N LEU A 21 9.26 -7.87 -11.26
CA LEU A 21 10.13 -7.14 -10.35
C LEU A 21 10.71 -5.94 -11.10
N VAL A 22 10.40 -4.73 -10.63
CA VAL A 22 10.93 -3.48 -11.22
C VAL A 22 12.36 -3.24 -10.75
N CYS A 23 12.58 -3.29 -9.44
CA CYS A 23 13.87 -3.15 -8.79
C CYS A 23 13.79 -3.73 -7.36
N ASN A 24 14.94 -3.99 -6.74
CA ASN A 24 15.04 -4.38 -5.33
C ASN A 24 15.98 -3.42 -4.59
N GLY A 25 15.71 -3.19 -3.30
CA GLY A 25 16.61 -2.46 -2.42
C GLY A 25 17.81 -3.31 -2.01
N SER A 26 18.80 -2.68 -1.37
CA SER A 26 19.90 -3.41 -0.73
C SER A 26 19.55 -3.82 0.70
N LEU A 27 18.51 -3.20 1.27
CA LEU A 27 18.07 -3.39 2.65
C LEU A 27 16.55 -3.45 2.72
N HIS A 28 16.02 -4.21 3.68
CA HIS A 28 14.63 -4.12 4.10
C HIS A 28 14.49 -3.31 5.40
N GLN A 29 13.27 -2.88 5.74
CA GLN A 29 13.05 -1.94 6.85
C GLN A 29 13.52 -2.44 8.24
N GLY A 30 13.68 -3.75 8.39
CA GLY A 30 14.11 -4.39 9.63
C GLY A 30 15.63 -4.39 9.82
N GLU A 31 16.39 -4.07 8.77
CA GLU A 31 17.86 -3.97 8.82
C GLU A 31 18.34 -2.55 9.15
N ILE A 32 17.43 -1.58 9.18
CA ILE A 32 17.75 -0.22 9.61
C ILE A 32 17.76 -0.14 11.14
N GLU A 33 18.74 0.57 11.69
CA GLU A 33 18.83 0.87 13.11
C GLU A 33 17.55 1.57 13.59
N SER A 34 16.92 1.04 14.65
CA SER A 34 15.60 1.48 15.13
C SER A 34 14.43 1.27 14.12
N GLY A 35 14.62 0.38 13.15
CA GLY A 35 13.62 0.01 12.14
C GLY A 35 12.62 -1.07 12.56
N GLY A 36 11.79 -1.50 11.60
CA GLY A 36 10.76 -2.53 11.74
C GLY A 36 9.31 -2.03 11.89
N ARG A 37 9.09 -0.72 12.06
CA ARG A 37 7.75 -0.13 12.34
C ARG A 37 7.36 1.02 11.41
N GLN A 38 8.26 1.40 10.52
CA GLN A 38 8.14 2.57 9.66
C GLN A 38 7.39 2.30 8.33
N CYS A 39 6.85 1.09 8.11
CA CYS A 39 6.25 0.68 6.83
C CYS A 39 5.21 1.66 6.29
N THR A 40 4.31 2.18 7.12
CA THR A 40 3.31 3.19 6.71
C THR A 40 3.96 4.49 6.23
N CYS A 41 5.02 4.97 6.89
CA CYS A 41 5.73 6.18 6.48
C CYS A 41 6.55 5.95 5.21
N ILE A 42 7.15 4.78 5.02
CA ILE A 42 7.84 4.47 3.77
C ILE A 42 6.83 4.37 2.61
N ALA A 43 5.67 3.75 2.83
CA ALA A 43 4.58 3.74 1.86
C ALA A 43 4.14 5.17 1.50
N LEU A 44 4.04 6.08 2.48
CA LEU A 44 3.72 7.48 2.23
C LEU A 44 4.77 8.13 1.31
N VAL A 45 6.06 8.00 1.62
CA VAL A 45 7.13 8.58 0.79
C VAL A 45 7.05 8.04 -0.64
N PHE A 46 6.89 6.72 -0.81
CA PHE A 46 6.73 6.11 -2.14
C PHE A 46 5.59 6.76 -2.94
N LEU A 47 4.44 7.01 -2.30
CA LEU A 47 3.28 7.60 -2.95
C LEU A 47 3.43 9.09 -3.25
N THR A 48 4.42 9.76 -2.67
CA THR A 48 4.77 11.17 -3.00
C THR A 48 5.78 11.31 -4.14
N LEU A 49 6.37 10.21 -4.61
CA LEU A 49 7.35 10.26 -5.69
C LEU A 49 6.71 10.64 -7.03
N ASN A 50 7.40 11.47 -7.81
CA ASN A 50 6.98 11.84 -9.16
C ASN A 50 7.15 10.70 -10.20
N ASP A 51 7.99 9.70 -9.89
CA ASP A 51 8.24 8.52 -10.74
C ASP A 51 8.49 7.30 -9.85
N ILE A 52 8.34 6.10 -10.43
CA ILE A 52 8.57 4.83 -9.76
C ILE A 52 10.08 4.58 -9.64
N PRO A 53 10.60 4.19 -8.45
CA PRO A 53 11.99 3.78 -8.29
C PRO A 53 12.40 2.69 -9.29
N LYS A 54 13.54 2.86 -9.95
CA LYS A 54 14.08 1.95 -10.98
C LYS A 54 15.48 1.44 -10.65
N SER A 55 16.06 1.90 -9.56
CA SER A 55 17.39 1.52 -9.09
C SER A 55 17.40 1.19 -7.60
N VAL A 56 18.37 0.37 -7.20
CA VAL A 56 18.62 0.01 -5.79
C VAL A 56 18.74 1.28 -4.93
N GLN A 57 19.49 2.27 -5.42
CA GLN A 57 19.71 3.53 -4.71
C GLN A 57 18.40 4.31 -4.49
N GLU A 58 17.49 4.34 -5.47
CA GLU A 58 16.19 5.01 -5.31
C GLU A 58 15.27 4.30 -4.31
N VAL A 59 15.30 2.97 -4.30
CA VAL A 59 14.55 2.16 -3.33
C VAL A 59 15.08 2.39 -1.91
N ASP A 60 16.40 2.36 -1.74
CA ASP A 60 17.05 2.59 -0.44
C ASP A 60 16.86 4.03 0.04
N ASN A 61 16.91 5.01 -0.85
CA ASN A 61 16.61 6.40 -0.54
C ASN A 61 15.18 6.56 -0.02
N THR A 62 14.22 5.89 -0.65
CA THR A 62 12.81 5.90 -0.21
C THR A 62 12.67 5.28 1.18
N LEU A 63 13.37 4.17 1.45
CA LEU A 63 13.42 3.54 2.77
C LEU A 63 13.99 4.49 3.85
N HIS A 64 15.09 5.19 3.54
CA HIS A 64 15.71 6.14 4.47
C HIS A 64 14.81 7.33 4.75
N LYS A 65 14.23 7.95 3.72
CA LYS A 65 13.26 9.05 3.84
C LYS A 65 12.03 8.64 4.66
N GLY A 66 11.51 7.44 4.41
CA GLY A 66 10.38 6.89 5.18
C GLY A 66 10.72 6.69 6.65
N THR A 67 11.95 6.25 6.94
CA THR A 67 12.44 6.08 8.32
C THR A 67 12.60 7.43 9.02
N THR A 68 13.16 8.44 8.36
CA THR A 68 13.25 9.81 8.91
C THR A 68 11.86 10.39 9.17
N THR A 69 10.92 10.21 8.25
CA THR A 69 9.52 10.65 8.40
C THR A 69 8.87 9.97 9.61
N TYR A 70 9.07 8.65 9.76
CA TYR A 70 8.58 7.89 10.91
C TYR A 70 9.16 8.42 12.23
N GLN A 71 10.47 8.64 12.30
CA GLN A 71 11.11 9.17 13.52
C GLN A 71 10.54 10.53 13.93
N SER A 72 10.23 11.39 12.96
CA SER A 72 9.59 12.69 13.21
C SER A 72 8.15 12.55 13.71
N LEU A 73 7.37 11.60 13.18
CA LEU A 73 5.96 11.43 13.51
C LEU A 73 5.74 10.62 14.79
N ALA A 74 6.48 9.54 14.97
CA ALA A 74 6.37 8.63 16.12
C ALA A 74 7.00 9.18 17.40
N ARG A 75 7.72 10.31 17.34
CA ARG A 75 8.30 11.02 18.50
C ARG A 75 9.09 10.14 19.49
N ASN A 76 9.72 9.07 19.00
CA ASN A 76 10.44 8.02 19.76
C ASN A 76 9.58 7.01 20.55
N ASP A 77 8.27 6.99 20.36
CA ASP A 77 7.37 6.09 21.10
C ASP A 77 7.43 4.62 20.63
N ASN A 78 8.22 4.30 19.60
CA ASN A 78 8.39 2.95 19.06
C ASN A 78 7.06 2.24 18.75
N VAL A 79 6.09 2.98 18.21
CA VAL A 79 4.74 2.52 17.88
C VAL A 79 4.57 2.25 16.39
N TYR A 80 3.65 1.35 16.02
CA TYR A 80 3.18 1.27 14.64
C TYR A 80 2.23 2.43 14.36
N LEU A 81 2.37 3.07 13.20
CA LEU A 81 1.49 4.15 12.78
C LEU A 81 0.50 3.65 11.72
N LEU A 82 -0.77 4.00 11.89
CA LEU A 82 -1.80 3.95 10.86
C LEU A 82 -1.81 5.25 10.07
N ILE A 83 -2.38 5.23 8.86
CA ILE A 83 -2.52 6.44 8.04
C ILE A 83 -3.37 7.52 8.74
N THR A 84 -4.29 7.10 9.61
CA THR A 84 -5.13 7.97 10.44
C THR A 84 -4.39 8.65 11.59
N ASP A 85 -3.17 8.20 11.90
CA ASP A 85 -2.34 8.80 12.94
C ASP A 85 -1.50 9.97 12.40
N PHE A 86 -1.51 10.18 11.08
CA PHE A 86 -0.75 11.26 10.45
C PHE A 86 -1.51 12.60 10.58
N PRO A 87 -0.79 13.72 10.70
CA PRO A 87 -1.41 15.03 10.59
C PRO A 87 -1.96 15.25 9.17
N ASP A 88 -2.96 16.13 9.04
CA ASP A 88 -3.55 16.52 7.75
C ASP A 88 -2.51 17.11 6.78
N ARG A 89 -1.36 17.56 7.29
CA ARG A 89 -0.24 18.07 6.49
C ARG A 89 1.04 17.41 6.94
N VAL A 90 1.73 16.74 6.03
CA VAL A 90 2.99 16.03 6.30
C VAL A 90 4.12 16.70 5.54
N SER A 91 5.25 16.91 6.22
CA SER A 91 6.49 17.40 5.59
C SER A 91 7.38 16.22 5.22
N ILE A 92 7.73 16.09 3.95
CA ILE A 92 8.66 15.09 3.43
C ILE A 92 9.72 15.85 2.62
N GLU A 93 10.99 15.77 3.03
CA GLU A 93 12.12 16.45 2.35
C GLU A 93 11.93 17.95 2.08
N ASN A 94 11.29 18.66 3.02
CA ASN A 94 10.95 20.09 2.94
C ASN A 94 9.81 20.43 1.97
N GLU A 95 9.17 19.43 1.37
CA GLU A 95 7.89 19.59 0.68
C GLU A 95 6.74 19.29 1.64
N ILE A 96 5.65 20.05 1.54
CA ILE A 96 4.47 19.88 2.38
C ILE A 96 3.36 19.29 1.53
N PHE A 97 2.86 18.14 1.95
CA PHE A 97 1.76 17.43 1.31
C PHE A 97 0.51 17.55 2.17
N ASP A 98 -0.61 17.89 1.54
CA ASP A 98 -1.92 17.80 2.17
C ASP A 98 -2.43 16.35 2.06
N LEU A 99 -2.70 15.73 3.19
CA LEU A 99 -3.15 14.35 3.29
C LEU A 99 -4.68 14.31 3.35
N ILE A 100 -5.30 13.72 2.33
CA ILE A 100 -6.74 13.49 2.29
C ILE A 100 -7.02 12.01 2.53
N VAL A 101 -7.34 11.66 3.78
CA VAL A 101 -7.70 10.28 4.15
C VAL A 101 -9.18 10.03 3.80
N ARG A 102 -9.44 8.96 3.04
CA ARG A 102 -10.80 8.49 2.70
C ARG A 102 -11.22 7.36 3.65
N ASN A 103 -12.51 7.05 3.64
CA ASN A 103 -13.04 5.91 4.40
C ASN A 103 -12.34 4.61 4.00
N SER A 104 -12.00 3.80 5.00
CA SER A 104 -11.39 2.49 4.77
C SER A 104 -12.38 1.55 4.08
N ILE A 105 -11.88 0.75 3.14
CA ILE A 105 -12.60 -0.39 2.56
C ILE A 105 -11.92 -1.67 3.06
N SER A 106 -12.72 -2.61 3.55
CA SER A 106 -12.23 -3.90 4.02
C SER A 106 -12.69 -5.03 3.10
N GLY A 107 -11.73 -5.80 2.59
CA GLY A 107 -11.97 -6.99 1.79
C GLY A 107 -11.50 -8.25 2.51
N MET A 108 -12.23 -9.35 2.38
CA MET A 108 -11.84 -10.65 2.94
C MET A 108 -11.51 -11.67 1.84
N LEU A 109 -10.47 -12.47 2.07
CA LEU A 109 -9.98 -13.46 1.08
C LEU A 109 -10.99 -14.59 0.80
N LEU A 110 -11.70 -15.05 1.83
CA LEU A 110 -12.66 -16.16 1.73
C LEU A 110 -14.10 -15.69 1.50
N GLN A 111 -14.30 -14.39 1.33
CA GLN A 111 -15.62 -13.84 1.08
C GLN A 111 -15.99 -14.04 -0.39
N GLU A 112 -17.14 -14.69 -0.62
CA GLU A 112 -17.62 -15.00 -1.98
C GLU A 112 -18.62 -13.98 -2.53
N PHE A 113 -19.13 -13.06 -1.68
CA PHE A 113 -20.15 -12.07 -2.04
C PHE A 113 -19.94 -10.75 -1.30
N ASP A 114 -20.36 -9.63 -1.89
CA ASP A 114 -20.35 -8.34 -1.19
C ASP A 114 -21.59 -8.22 -0.29
N HIS A 115 -21.38 -7.76 0.93
CA HIS A 115 -22.43 -7.44 1.90
C HIS A 115 -22.37 -5.95 2.23
N LEU A 116 -23.13 -5.16 1.47
CA LEU A 116 -23.17 -3.70 1.59
C LEU A 116 -23.58 -3.24 3.00
N ASP A 117 -24.55 -3.93 3.61
CA ASP A 117 -25.08 -3.58 4.93
C ASP A 117 -24.05 -3.74 6.05
N SER A 118 -23.11 -4.68 5.90
CA SER A 118 -22.03 -4.93 6.86
C SER A 118 -20.68 -4.38 6.41
N LEU A 119 -20.64 -3.60 5.33
CA LEU A 119 -19.42 -3.04 4.72
C LEU A 119 -18.32 -4.10 4.51
N THR A 120 -18.74 -5.33 4.20
CA THR A 120 -17.86 -6.49 4.06
C THR A 120 -17.82 -6.89 2.60
N PHE A 121 -16.66 -6.76 1.99
CA PHE A 121 -16.52 -6.96 0.55
C PHE A 121 -15.66 -8.19 0.24
N LYS A 122 -15.87 -8.77 -0.94
CA LYS A 122 -14.86 -9.63 -1.56
C LYS A 122 -13.57 -8.82 -1.75
N LEU A 123 -12.42 -9.47 -1.61
CA LEU A 123 -11.14 -8.75 -1.74
C LEU A 123 -10.99 -8.07 -3.11
N ASP A 124 -11.38 -8.73 -4.20
CA ASP A 124 -11.31 -8.15 -5.55
C ASP A 124 -12.18 -6.89 -5.67
N SER A 125 -13.38 -6.94 -5.11
CA SER A 125 -14.37 -5.86 -5.18
C SER A 125 -14.01 -4.69 -4.26
N ALA A 126 -13.37 -4.98 -3.13
CA ALA A 126 -12.78 -3.96 -2.26
C ALA A 126 -11.68 -3.18 -2.98
N VAL A 127 -10.77 -3.90 -3.65
CA VAL A 127 -9.66 -3.29 -4.40
C VAL A 127 -10.19 -2.47 -5.58
N GLU A 128 -11.13 -3.01 -6.36
CA GLU A 128 -11.76 -2.28 -7.48
C GLU A 128 -12.43 -0.99 -7.01
N GLN A 129 -13.29 -1.07 -5.99
CA GLN A 129 -13.96 0.12 -5.44
C GLN A 129 -12.98 1.16 -4.90
N TYR A 130 -11.89 0.73 -4.28
CA TYR A 130 -10.88 1.66 -3.78
C TYR A 130 -10.21 2.43 -4.91
N PHE A 131 -9.77 1.74 -5.96
CA PHE A 131 -9.09 2.37 -7.10
C PHE A 131 -10.02 3.14 -8.06
N ASP A 132 -11.33 2.98 -7.93
CA ASP A 132 -12.32 3.88 -8.56
C ASP A 132 -12.36 5.26 -7.88
N MET A 133 -11.90 5.37 -6.62
CA MET A 133 -11.94 6.62 -5.84
C MET A 133 -10.59 7.32 -5.73
N ALA A 134 -9.50 6.57 -5.68
CA ALA A 134 -8.15 7.11 -5.48
C ALA A 134 -7.10 6.29 -6.27
N PRO A 135 -6.08 6.95 -6.87
CA PRO A 135 -5.02 6.24 -7.56
C PRO A 135 -4.00 5.60 -6.60
N THR A 136 -4.01 5.95 -5.31
CA THR A 136 -3.02 5.52 -4.33
C THR A 136 -3.67 4.80 -3.15
N CYS A 137 -3.13 3.66 -2.73
CA CYS A 137 -3.65 2.81 -1.66
C CYS A 137 -2.60 2.49 -0.60
N PHE A 138 -3.03 2.37 0.66
CA PHE A 138 -2.28 1.82 1.79
C PHE A 138 -2.94 0.52 2.27
N PRO A 139 -2.73 -0.63 1.61
CA PRO A 139 -3.24 -1.89 2.12
C PRO A 139 -2.48 -2.26 3.39
N THR A 140 -3.23 -2.50 4.46
CA THR A 140 -2.72 -3.10 5.68
C THR A 140 -3.26 -4.52 5.81
N THR A 141 -2.37 -5.49 6.01
CA THR A 141 -2.72 -6.90 6.17
C THR A 141 -2.12 -7.45 7.46
N GLY A 142 -2.80 -8.42 8.08
CA GLY A 142 -2.35 -9.02 9.35
C GLY A 142 -2.82 -8.28 10.59
N ASN A 143 -2.70 -8.95 11.73
CA ASN A 143 -3.26 -8.52 13.02
C ASN A 143 -2.24 -8.55 14.17
N ASN A 144 -1.06 -9.14 14.01
CA ASN A 144 0.09 -8.93 14.91
C ASN A 144 1.38 -9.65 14.43
N PRO A 145 2.40 -8.95 13.88
CA PRO A 145 2.35 -7.55 13.42
C PRO A 145 1.55 -7.42 12.13
N GLY A 146 0.94 -6.26 11.93
CA GLY A 146 0.36 -5.88 10.64
C GLY A 146 1.46 -5.36 9.70
N TYR A 147 1.23 -5.48 8.40
CA TYR A 147 2.12 -5.00 7.35
C TYR A 147 1.38 -4.03 6.45
N THR A 148 1.92 -2.83 6.28
CA THR A 148 1.40 -1.82 5.36
C THR A 148 2.33 -1.72 4.14
N ILE A 149 1.75 -1.75 2.95
CA ILE A 149 2.47 -1.51 1.69
C ILE A 149 1.92 -0.25 1.02
N GLY A 150 2.65 0.29 0.04
CA GLY A 150 2.16 1.37 -0.82
C GLY A 150 1.78 0.82 -2.19
N ILE A 151 0.60 1.18 -2.70
CA ILE A 151 0.23 0.87 -4.09
C ILE A 151 -0.11 2.15 -4.81
N ASN A 152 0.55 2.41 -5.94
CA ASN A 152 0.23 3.51 -6.83
C ASN A 152 -0.28 2.97 -8.17
N LYS A 153 -1.42 3.47 -8.64
CA LYS A 153 -1.98 3.17 -9.97
C LYS A 153 -1.61 4.30 -10.92
N ILE A 154 -0.81 3.98 -11.94
CA ILE A 154 -0.46 4.90 -13.02
C ILE A 154 -0.97 4.27 -14.30
N ASP A 155 -1.89 4.96 -14.96
CA ASP A 155 -2.68 4.43 -16.08
C ASP A 155 -3.33 3.08 -15.73
N GLU A 156 -3.01 2.02 -16.46
CA GLU A 156 -3.52 0.65 -16.25
C GLU A 156 -2.53 -0.24 -15.46
N HIS A 157 -1.46 0.33 -14.92
CA HIS A 157 -0.43 -0.40 -14.17
C HIS A 157 -0.49 -0.10 -12.68
N TYR A 158 -0.28 -1.15 -11.87
CA TYR A 158 -0.18 -1.06 -10.42
C TYR A 158 1.27 -1.25 -10.01
N TYR A 159 1.81 -0.27 -9.30
CA TYR A 159 3.14 -0.32 -8.73
C TYR A 159 3.02 -0.54 -7.23
N VAL A 160 3.60 -1.63 -6.76
CA VAL A 160 3.54 -2.05 -5.37
C VAL A 160 4.92 -1.88 -4.76
N MET A 161 4.97 -1.19 -3.64
CA MET A 161 6.18 -1.01 -2.87
C MET A 161 6.03 -1.71 -1.51
N ASP A 162 6.87 -2.72 -1.29
CA ASP A 162 6.88 -3.57 -0.10
C ASP A 162 8.29 -3.60 0.52
N TYR A 163 8.46 -2.96 1.68
CA TYR A 163 9.74 -2.86 2.38
C TYR A 163 9.93 -3.92 3.49
N HIS A 164 9.09 -4.94 3.49
CA HIS A 164 9.32 -6.12 4.32
C HIS A 164 10.29 -7.05 3.61
N SER A 165 10.86 -7.99 4.36
CA SER A 165 11.78 -8.96 3.78
C SER A 165 11.01 -9.94 2.86
N ARG A 166 11.41 -9.98 1.59
CA ARG A 166 10.72 -10.67 0.49
C ARG A 166 11.71 -11.32 -0.47
N ASP A 167 11.39 -12.54 -0.92
CA ASP A 167 12.16 -13.25 -1.94
C ASP A 167 11.92 -12.68 -3.35
N ASP A 168 12.60 -13.26 -4.34
CA ASP A 168 12.48 -12.92 -5.77
C ASP A 168 11.08 -13.14 -6.36
N LYS A 169 10.19 -13.84 -5.64
CA LYS A 169 8.79 -14.08 -5.99
C LYS A 169 7.83 -13.16 -5.22
N GLY A 170 8.35 -12.30 -4.34
CA GLY A 170 7.58 -11.42 -3.48
C GLY A 170 6.89 -12.15 -2.33
N LEU A 171 7.42 -13.30 -1.89
CA LEU A 171 6.96 -14.04 -0.72
C LEU A 171 7.75 -13.62 0.51
N SER A 172 7.14 -13.69 1.70
CA SER A 172 7.83 -13.39 2.95
C SER A 172 9.03 -14.33 3.13
N SER A 173 10.21 -13.76 3.32
CA SER A 173 11.47 -14.47 3.50
C SER A 173 12.28 -13.75 4.57
N PRO A 174 12.96 -14.44 5.51
CA PRO A 174 13.82 -13.79 6.49
C PRO A 174 15.18 -13.37 5.92
N LEU A 175 15.51 -13.76 4.69
CA LEU A 175 16.82 -13.53 4.07
C LEU A 175 16.82 -12.39 3.03
N GLY A 176 15.67 -11.74 2.80
CA GLY A 176 15.41 -11.06 1.52
C GLY A 176 15.17 -12.13 0.48
#